data_AF-A0A1L3GDH9-F1
#
_entry.id   AF-A0A1L3GDH9-F1
#
_cell.length_a   1.000
_cell.length_b   1.000
_cell.length_c   1.000
_cell.angle_alpha   90.00
_cell.angle_beta   90.00
_cell.angle_gamma   90.00
#
_symmetry.space_group_name_H-M   'P 1'
#
loop_
_entity.id
_entity.type
_entity.pdbx_description
1 polymer ?
#
loop_
_entity_poly.entity_id
_entity_poly.type
_entity_poly.pdbx_seq_one_letter_code
_entity_poly.pdbx_strand_id
1 'polypeptide(L)'
;MDILKVYQYALQREHEGKRFFEQNADRLGHAAAVGAFKNLAAEEQKHIDFIENQIEEIKKGGAPSLEMGKALEKEGFFSERAVTEILDQTVLESMVPDLPVLRMAYLIERDFAEFYEHAASQAEGDTKKALSMLAEWERGHESLFKRYHDKAFEEYAQMPWGG
;
A
#
# COMPACT_ATOMS: atom_id res chain seq x y z
N MET A 1 -19.30 13.47 -10.40
CA MET A 1 -18.77 12.64 -9.31
C MET A 1 -18.78 13.46 -8.03
N ASP A 2 -19.22 12.90 -6.91
CA ASP A 2 -19.19 13.57 -5.60
C ASP A 2 -17.81 13.31 -4.95
N ILE A 3 -16.89 14.25 -5.13
CA ILE A 3 -15.48 14.11 -4.73
C ILE A 3 -15.33 13.87 -3.22
N LEU A 4 -16.17 14.52 -2.41
CA LEU A 4 -16.13 14.35 -0.96
C LEU A 4 -16.45 12.91 -0.57
N LYS A 5 -17.45 12.29 -1.20
CA LYS A 5 -17.78 10.87 -0.96
C LYS A 5 -16.68 9.92 -1.43
N VAL A 6 -16.01 10.24 -2.53
CA VAL A 6 -14.85 9.46 -3.00
C VAL A 6 -13.75 9.46 -1.93
N TYR A 7 -13.38 10.63 -1.40
CA TYR A 7 -12.36 10.70 -0.35
C TYR A 7 -12.81 10.09 0.99
N GLN A 8 -14.09 10.20 1.36
CA GLN A 8 -14.61 9.54 2.56
C GLN A 8 -14.54 8.01 2.45
N TYR A 9 -14.87 7.47 1.28
CA TYR A 9 -14.71 6.05 1.00
C TYR A 9 -13.23 5.65 1.04
N ALA A 10 -12.36 6.41 0.36
CA ALA A 10 -10.92 6.22 0.37
C ALA A 10 -10.35 6.16 1.80
N LEU A 11 -10.70 7.14 2.64
CA LEU A 11 -10.27 7.22 4.03
C LEU A 11 -10.64 5.96 4.83
N GLN A 12 -11.85 5.43 4.62
CA GLN A 12 -12.25 4.17 5.26
C GLN A 12 -11.36 3.01 4.80
N ARG A 13 -11.05 2.94 3.50
CA ARG A 13 -10.23 1.87 2.91
C ARG A 13 -8.80 1.91 3.44
N GLU A 14 -8.17 3.08 3.51
CA GLU A 14 -6.84 3.24 4.12
C GLU A 14 -6.83 2.82 5.60
N HIS A 15 -7.88 3.15 6.36
CA HIS A 15 -8.01 2.66 7.75
C HIS A 15 -8.13 1.12 7.83
N GLU A 16 -8.80 0.50 6.86
CA GLU A 16 -8.90 -0.96 6.75
C GLU A 16 -7.55 -1.59 6.35
N GLY A 17 -6.85 -1.01 5.38
CA GLY A 17 -5.51 -1.40 4.93
C GLY A 17 -4.48 -1.30 6.06
N LYS A 18 -4.37 -0.13 6.69
CA LYS A 18 -3.53 0.09 7.88
C LYS A 18 -3.76 -0.96 8.96
N ARG A 19 -5.02 -1.20 9.32
CA ARG A 19 -5.38 -2.19 10.35
C ARG A 19 -4.98 -3.61 9.93
N PHE A 20 -5.18 -3.96 8.67
CA PHE A 20 -4.75 -5.25 8.13
C PHE A 20 -3.24 -5.43 8.31
N PHE A 21 -2.44 -4.43 7.95
CA PHE A 21 -0.99 -4.49 8.11
C PHE A 21 -0.55 -4.56 9.56
N GLU A 22 -1.10 -3.72 10.44
CA GLU A 22 -0.80 -3.74 11.88
C GLU A 22 -1.11 -5.10 12.51
N GLN A 23 -2.29 -5.66 12.24
CA GLN A 23 -2.72 -6.92 12.85
C GLN A 23 -1.94 -8.14 12.35
N ASN A 24 -1.52 -8.13 11.08
CA ASN A 24 -0.72 -9.22 10.54
C ASN A 24 0.75 -9.09 10.95
N ALA A 25 1.29 -7.88 11.08
CA ALA A 25 2.65 -7.68 11.60
C ALA A 25 2.89 -8.36 12.96
N ASP A 26 1.87 -8.46 13.82
CA ASP A 26 1.97 -9.13 15.12
C ASP A 26 1.92 -10.68 15.03
N ARG A 27 1.56 -11.22 13.88
CA ARG A 27 1.31 -12.67 13.66
C ARG A 27 2.31 -13.33 12.73
N LEU A 28 3.06 -12.56 11.94
CA LEU A 28 4.05 -13.08 11.00
C LEU A 28 5.22 -13.74 11.76
N GLY A 29 5.72 -14.84 11.20
CA GLY A 29 6.73 -15.67 11.87
C GLY A 29 8.15 -15.08 11.87
N HIS A 30 8.43 -14.12 10.98
CA HIS A 30 9.79 -13.63 10.74
C HIS A 30 9.93 -12.12 10.73
N ALA A 31 11.03 -11.63 11.34
CA ALA A 31 11.28 -10.21 11.58
C ALA A 31 11.30 -9.35 10.30
N ALA A 32 11.75 -9.90 9.17
CA ALA A 32 11.76 -9.20 7.88
C ALA A 32 10.33 -8.94 7.37
N ALA A 33 9.46 -9.95 7.40
CA ALA A 33 8.05 -9.82 7.03
C ALA A 33 7.31 -8.86 7.99
N VAL A 34 7.58 -8.97 9.30
CA VAL A 34 7.07 -8.03 10.32
C VAL A 34 7.49 -6.60 10.00
N GLY A 35 8.77 -6.38 9.67
CA GLY A 35 9.31 -5.06 9.33
C GLY A 35 8.63 -4.46 8.11
N ALA A 36 8.44 -5.24 7.05
CA ALA A 36 7.71 -4.80 5.87
C ALA A 36 6.27 -4.37 6.22
N PHE A 37 5.51 -5.20 6.92
CA PHE A 37 4.13 -4.87 7.29
C PHE A 37 4.04 -3.64 8.21
N LYS A 38 4.98 -3.45 9.14
CA LYS A 38 5.02 -2.24 9.98
C LYS A 38 5.35 -0.98 9.21
N ASN A 39 6.28 -1.06 8.26
CA ASN A 39 6.61 0.06 7.38
C ASN A 39 5.39 0.44 6.54
N LEU A 40 4.69 -0.55 5.99
CA LEU A 40 3.48 -0.30 5.20
C LEU A 40 2.36 0.31 6.04
N ALA A 41 2.09 -0.21 7.24
CA ALA A 41 1.14 0.43 8.14
C ALA A 41 1.47 1.90 8.46
N ALA A 42 2.75 2.27 8.44
CA ALA A 42 3.19 3.65 8.59
C ALA A 42 3.00 4.47 7.31
N GLU A 43 3.19 3.90 6.12
CA GLU A 43 2.85 4.55 4.83
C GLU A 43 1.34 4.80 4.70
N GLU A 44 0.50 3.80 5.03
CA GLU A 44 -0.97 3.96 5.06
C GLU A 44 -1.41 5.11 5.97
N GLN A 45 -0.72 5.33 7.09
CA GLN A 45 -1.01 6.48 7.95
C GLN A 45 -0.76 7.81 7.23
N LYS A 46 0.28 7.90 6.40
CA LYS A 46 0.54 9.11 5.61
C LYS A 46 -0.53 9.30 4.53
N HIS A 47 -1.06 8.22 3.96
CA HIS A 47 -2.18 8.27 3.02
C HIS A 47 -3.45 8.78 3.71
N ILE A 48 -3.76 8.27 4.90
CA ILE A 48 -4.85 8.75 5.76
C ILE A 48 -4.71 10.26 5.99
N ASP A 49 -3.55 10.71 6.48
CA ASP A 49 -3.32 12.12 6.77
C ASP A 49 -3.46 12.99 5.51
N PHE A 50 -2.97 12.51 4.37
CA PHE A 50 -3.12 13.19 3.08
C PHE A 50 -4.59 13.32 2.66
N ILE A 51 -5.39 12.25 2.77
CA ILE A 51 -6.81 12.23 2.42
C ILE A 51 -7.64 13.10 3.36
N GLU A 52 -7.38 13.04 4.67
CA GLU A 52 -8.03 13.91 5.65
C GLU A 52 -7.81 15.39 5.31
N ASN A 53 -6.58 15.76 4.93
CA ASN A 53 -6.29 17.12 4.48
C ASN A 53 -7.09 17.50 3.22
N GLN A 54 -7.24 16.59 2.24
CA GLN A 54 -8.07 16.86 1.05
C GLN A 54 -9.55 17.08 1.41
N ILE A 55 -10.09 16.25 2.32
CA ILE A 55 -11.46 16.37 2.81
C ILE A 55 -11.67 17.73 3.47
N GLU A 56 -10.75 18.16 4.31
CA GLU A 56 -10.86 19.45 5.01
C GLU A 56 -10.77 20.65 4.06
N GLU A 57 -9.90 20.62 3.06
CA GLU A 57 -9.83 21.69 2.06
C GLU A 57 -11.12 21.79 1.22
N ILE A 58 -11.70 20.65 0.82
CA ILE A 58 -12.98 20.62 0.10
C ILE A 58 -14.11 21.18 0.97
N LYS A 59 -14.18 20.82 2.26
CA LYS A 59 -15.20 21.33 3.18
C LYS A 59 -15.13 22.84 3.38
N LYS A 60 -13.93 23.43 3.31
CA LYS A 60 -13.72 24.89 3.36
C LYS A 60 -14.07 25.60 2.06
N GLY A 61 -14.45 24.87 1.00
CA GLY A 61 -14.71 25.40 -0.34
C GLY A 61 -13.44 25.66 -1.15
N GLY A 62 -12.30 25.12 -0.70
CA GLY A 62 -11.02 25.17 -1.41
C GLY A 62 -10.86 24.03 -2.41
N ALA A 63 -9.74 24.03 -3.13
CA ALA A 63 -9.32 22.93 -3.99
C ALA A 63 -8.38 21.98 -3.23
N PRO A 64 -8.29 20.70 -3.65
CA PRO A 64 -7.29 19.76 -3.13
C PRO A 64 -5.86 20.32 -3.17
N SER A 65 -5.08 20.09 -2.11
CA SER A 65 -3.69 20.51 -1.98
C SER A 65 -2.73 19.37 -2.31
N LEU A 66 -1.82 19.62 -3.26
CA LEU A 66 -0.83 18.64 -3.73
C LEU A 66 0.50 18.68 -2.97
N GLU A 67 0.72 19.71 -2.14
CA GLU A 67 2.03 19.95 -1.54
C GLU A 67 2.45 18.82 -0.60
N MET A 68 1.50 18.34 0.23
CA MET A 68 1.75 17.18 1.10
C MET A 68 2.05 15.93 0.28
N GLY A 69 1.29 15.66 -0.78
CA GLY A 69 1.52 14.49 -1.61
C GLY A 69 2.90 14.51 -2.28
N LYS A 70 3.36 15.67 -2.78
CA LYS A 70 4.70 15.77 -3.41
C LYS A 70 5.82 15.52 -2.41
N ALA A 71 5.62 15.93 -1.15
CA ALA A 71 6.58 15.63 -0.08
C ALA A 71 6.63 14.13 0.20
N LEU A 72 5.47 13.47 0.29
CA LEU A 72 5.35 12.03 0.52
C LEU A 72 5.97 11.20 -0.60
N GLU A 73 5.70 11.53 -1.86
CA GLU A 73 6.27 10.83 -3.02
C GLU A 73 7.81 10.83 -3.00
N LYS A 74 8.41 11.94 -2.58
CA LYS A 74 9.86 12.06 -2.43
C LYS A 74 10.40 11.19 -1.30
N GLU A 75 9.65 10.99 -0.22
CA GLU A 75 10.03 10.15 0.91
C GLU A 75 9.84 8.65 0.60
N GLY A 76 8.72 8.26 -0.01
CA GLY A 76 8.36 6.87 -0.31
C GLY A 76 9.35 6.16 -1.25
N PHE A 77 9.91 6.87 -2.25
CA PHE A 77 10.93 6.31 -3.14
C PHE A 77 12.17 5.76 -2.42
N PHE A 78 12.48 6.27 -1.22
CA PHE A 78 13.62 5.80 -0.43
C PHE A 78 13.30 4.53 0.39
N SER A 79 12.05 4.33 0.81
CA SER A 79 11.68 3.19 1.66
C SER A 79 11.58 1.89 0.86
N GLU A 80 10.96 1.93 -0.33
CA GLU A 80 10.72 0.75 -1.15
C GLU A 80 12.02 0.10 -1.65
N ARG A 81 13.02 0.91 -2.00
CA ARG A 81 14.33 0.43 -2.45
C ARG A 81 15.09 -0.30 -1.34
N ALA A 82 15.11 0.28 -0.14
CA ALA A 82 15.77 -0.33 1.02
C ALA A 82 15.11 -1.66 1.41
N VAL A 83 13.78 -1.73 1.31
CA VAL A 83 12.99 -2.93 1.61
C VAL A 83 13.22 -4.05 0.57
N THR A 84 13.46 -3.70 -0.70
CA THR A 84 13.72 -4.68 -1.77
C THR A 84 15.14 -5.26 -1.73
N GLU A 85 16.14 -4.49 -1.29
CA GLU A 85 17.54 -4.94 -1.22
C GLU A 85 17.81 -5.98 -0.11
N ILE A 86 16.88 -6.17 0.82
CA ILE A 86 17.03 -7.06 2.01
C ILE A 86 16.52 -8.49 1.77
N LEU A 87 15.96 -8.79 0.59
CA LEU A 87 15.40 -10.12 0.27
C LEU A 87 16.48 -11.17 -0.07
N ASP A 88 17.20 -11.68 0.93
CA ASP A 88 18.04 -12.87 0.78
C ASP A 88 17.23 -14.17 0.87
N GLN A 89 17.87 -15.30 0.54
CA GLN A 89 17.21 -16.61 0.48
C GLN A 89 16.61 -17.05 1.82
N THR A 90 17.29 -16.76 2.94
CA THR A 90 16.80 -17.11 4.29
C THR A 90 15.55 -16.30 4.65
N VAL A 91 15.49 -15.03 4.24
CA VAL A 91 14.28 -14.21 4.39
C VAL A 91 13.13 -14.78 3.55
N LEU A 92 13.39 -15.19 2.32
CA LEU A 92 12.34 -15.72 1.43
C LEU A 92 11.76 -17.05 1.91
N GLU A 93 12.60 -18.00 2.34
CA GLU A 93 12.15 -19.27 2.93
C GLU A 93 11.22 -19.02 4.13
N SER A 94 11.55 -18.01 4.94
CA SER A 94 10.78 -17.70 6.13
C SER A 94 9.40 -17.08 5.88
N MET A 95 9.20 -16.54 4.68
CA MET A 95 7.93 -15.96 4.25
C MET A 95 6.97 -17.00 3.66
N VAL A 96 7.43 -18.24 3.43
CA VAL A 96 6.60 -19.32 2.86
C VAL A 96 5.32 -19.58 3.67
N PRO A 97 5.34 -19.66 5.02
CA PRO A 97 4.11 -19.83 5.79
C PRO A 97 3.12 -18.65 5.65
N ASP A 98 3.63 -17.47 5.27
CA ASP A 98 2.89 -16.22 5.17
C ASP A 98 2.35 -15.97 3.75
N LEU A 99 2.54 -16.91 2.81
CA LEU A 99 2.05 -16.81 1.42
C LEU A 99 0.58 -16.36 1.29
N PRO A 100 -0.38 -16.90 2.05
CA PRO A 100 -1.77 -16.43 1.98
C PRO A 100 -1.93 -14.96 2.39
N VAL A 101 -1.17 -14.51 3.40
CA VAL A 101 -1.23 -13.13 3.90
C VAL A 101 -0.58 -12.18 2.89
N LEU A 102 0.57 -12.55 2.32
CA LEU A 102 1.21 -11.81 1.23
C LEU A 102 0.30 -11.71 0.00
N ARG A 103 -0.44 -12.78 -0.30
CA ARG A 103 -1.44 -12.78 -1.38
C ARG A 103 -2.56 -11.80 -1.12
N MET A 104 -3.10 -11.80 0.10
CA MET A 104 -4.14 -10.87 0.48
C MET A 104 -3.64 -9.43 0.45
N ALA A 105 -2.42 -9.16 0.93
CA ALA A 105 -1.80 -7.84 0.89
C ALA A 105 -1.78 -7.30 -0.54
N TYR A 106 -1.13 -7.97 -1.51
CA TYR A 106 -1.05 -7.42 -2.87
C TYR A 106 -2.42 -7.28 -3.55
N LEU A 107 -3.41 -8.12 -3.21
CA LEU A 107 -4.77 -7.98 -3.76
C LEU A 107 -5.50 -6.76 -3.19
N ILE A 108 -5.32 -6.47 -1.89
CA ILE A 108 -5.88 -5.27 -1.26
C ILE A 108 -5.29 -4.02 -1.92
N GLU A 109 -3.96 -3.95 -2.03
CA GLU A 109 -3.26 -2.83 -2.68
C GLU A 109 -3.71 -2.64 -4.13
N ARG A 110 -3.84 -3.74 -4.89
CA ARG A 110 -4.35 -3.69 -6.25
C ARG A 110 -5.77 -3.13 -6.33
N ASP A 111 -6.66 -3.57 -5.45
CA ASP A 111 -8.04 -3.08 -5.40
C ASP A 111 -8.08 -1.57 -5.07
N PHE A 112 -7.16 -1.08 -4.23
CA PHE A 112 -7.06 0.35 -3.91
C PHE A 112 -6.50 1.15 -5.08
N ALA A 113 -5.42 0.68 -5.71
CA ALA A 113 -4.85 1.28 -6.91
C ALA A 113 -5.89 1.42 -8.02
N GLU A 114 -6.62 0.33 -8.33
CA GLU A 114 -7.68 0.34 -9.34
C GLU A 114 -8.82 1.30 -8.98
N PHE A 115 -9.20 1.37 -7.69
CA PHE A 115 -10.19 2.34 -7.21
C PHE A 115 -9.73 3.78 -7.45
N TYR A 116 -8.48 4.12 -7.09
CA TYR A 116 -7.93 5.45 -7.26
C TYR A 116 -7.75 5.83 -8.73
N GLU A 117 -7.29 4.91 -9.58
CA GLU A 117 -7.21 5.11 -11.03
C GLU A 117 -8.58 5.40 -11.63
N HIS A 118 -9.59 4.61 -11.25
CA HIS A 118 -10.96 4.80 -11.71
C HIS A 118 -11.51 6.16 -11.27
N ALA A 119 -11.31 6.54 -10.01
CA ALA A 119 -11.73 7.83 -9.48
C ALA A 119 -10.99 8.99 -10.19
N ALA A 120 -9.67 8.88 -10.40
CA ALA A 120 -8.87 9.87 -11.10
C ALA A 120 -9.32 10.06 -12.56
N SER A 121 -9.74 8.98 -13.22
CA SER A 121 -10.23 9.03 -14.61
C SER A 121 -11.50 9.88 -14.79
N GLN A 122 -12.28 10.06 -13.71
CA GLN A 122 -13.52 10.84 -13.67
C GLN A 122 -13.35 12.21 -13.00
N ALA A 123 -12.15 12.53 -12.52
CA ALA A 123 -11.82 13.79 -11.88
C ALA A 123 -11.11 14.73 -12.86
N GLU A 124 -11.03 16.01 -12.49
CA GLU A 124 -10.30 17.03 -13.22
C GLU A 124 -9.40 17.84 -12.27
N GLY A 125 -8.49 18.64 -12.83
CA GLY A 125 -7.65 19.56 -12.09
C GLY A 125 -6.78 18.88 -11.02
N ASP A 126 -6.70 19.51 -9.85
CA ASP A 126 -5.86 19.02 -8.76
C ASP A 126 -6.44 17.80 -8.05
N THR A 127 -7.76 17.61 -8.07
CA THR A 127 -8.39 16.36 -7.62
C THR A 127 -7.89 15.15 -8.40
N LYS A 128 -7.83 15.28 -9.74
CA LYS A 128 -7.30 14.19 -10.59
C LYS A 128 -5.86 13.86 -10.22
N LYS A 129 -5.02 14.88 -10.03
CA LYS A 129 -3.61 14.69 -9.66
C LYS A 129 -3.48 14.02 -8.30
N ALA A 130 -4.22 14.47 -7.29
CA ALA A 130 -4.19 13.88 -5.95
C ALA A 130 -4.61 12.39 -5.96
N LEU A 131 -5.67 12.04 -6.69
CA LEU A 131 -6.10 10.65 -6.84
C LEU A 131 -5.10 9.81 -7.65
N SER A 132 -4.48 10.39 -8.69
CA SER A 132 -3.40 9.71 -9.42
C SER A 132 -2.18 9.46 -8.54
N MET A 133 -1.84 10.36 -7.62
CA MET A 133 -0.73 10.14 -6.69
C MET A 133 -1.01 8.97 -5.75
N LEU A 134 -2.21 8.90 -5.17
CA LEU A 134 -2.64 7.75 -4.36
C LEU A 134 -2.56 6.45 -5.18
N ALA A 135 -3.09 6.44 -6.40
CA ALA A 135 -3.00 5.28 -7.29
C ALA A 135 -1.55 4.80 -7.50
N GLU A 136 -0.62 5.71 -7.79
CA GLU A 136 0.78 5.35 -8.01
C GLU A 136 1.45 4.79 -6.73
N TRP A 137 1.11 5.34 -5.55
CA TRP A 137 1.61 4.79 -4.28
C TRP A 137 1.12 3.36 -4.06
N GLU A 138 -0.18 3.10 -4.24
CA GLU A 138 -0.72 1.74 -4.09
C GLU A 138 -0.21 0.77 -5.15
N ARG A 139 0.11 1.24 -6.37
CA ARG A 139 0.79 0.41 -7.38
C ARG A 139 2.20 0.01 -6.96
N GLY A 140 2.90 0.88 -6.24
CA GLY A 140 4.17 0.55 -5.60
C GLY A 140 4.00 -0.56 -4.57
N HIS A 141 3.06 -0.39 -3.64
CA HIS A 141 2.75 -1.38 -2.61
C HIS A 141 2.32 -2.74 -3.21
N GLU A 142 1.44 -2.73 -4.21
CA GLU A 142 1.03 -3.93 -4.95
C GLU A 142 2.26 -4.64 -5.54
N SER A 143 3.12 -3.90 -6.23
CA SER A 143 4.31 -4.44 -6.90
C SER A 143 5.28 -5.07 -5.90
N LEU A 144 5.44 -4.43 -4.74
CA LEU A 144 6.26 -4.93 -3.64
C LEU A 144 5.72 -6.25 -3.08
N PHE A 145 4.45 -6.30 -2.68
CA PHE A 145 3.88 -7.51 -2.08
C PHE A 145 3.71 -8.64 -3.09
N LYS A 146 3.41 -8.33 -4.35
CA LYS A 146 3.38 -9.33 -5.42
C LYS A 146 4.76 -9.96 -5.59
N ARG A 147 5.84 -9.16 -5.55
CA ARG A 147 7.21 -9.67 -5.62
C ARG A 147 7.53 -10.58 -4.43
N TYR A 148 7.16 -10.17 -3.21
CA TYR A 148 7.37 -10.97 -2.01
C TYR A 148 6.64 -12.31 -2.10
N HIS A 149 5.37 -12.27 -2.49
CA HIS A 149 4.56 -13.46 -2.72
C HIS A 149 5.19 -14.38 -3.77
N ASP A 150 5.52 -13.85 -4.95
CA ASP A 150 6.04 -14.66 -6.06
C ASP A 150 7.38 -15.31 -5.69
N LYS A 151 8.26 -14.59 -4.99
CA LYS A 151 9.54 -15.12 -4.53
C LYS A 151 9.39 -16.20 -3.46
N ALA A 152 8.57 -15.95 -2.44
CA ALA A 152 8.27 -16.98 -1.43
C ALA A 152 7.58 -18.20 -2.06
N PHE A 153 6.75 -18.01 -3.09
CA PHE A 153 6.07 -19.09 -3.79
C PHE A 153 7.04 -19.91 -4.63
N GLU A 154 8.01 -19.28 -5.29
CA GLU A 154 9.11 -19.95 -5.98
C GLU A 154 9.90 -20.86 -5.03
N GLU A 155 10.24 -20.37 -3.82
CA GLU A 155 10.91 -21.18 -2.80
C GLU A 155 10.04 -22.37 -2.36
N TYR A 156 8.77 -22.11 -2.02
CA TYR A 156 7.80 -23.17 -1.69
C TYR A 156 7.70 -24.24 -2.78
N ALA A 157 7.65 -23.85 -4.05
CA ALA A 157 7.51 -24.77 -5.17
C ALA A 157 8.76 -25.65 -5.37
N GLN A 158 9.93 -25.20 -4.91
CA GLN A 158 11.19 -25.95 -4.98
C GLN A 158 11.45 -26.82 -3.75
N MET A 159 10.66 -26.68 -2.68
CA MET A 159 10.82 -27.49 -1.48
C MET A 159 10.63 -28.99 -1.78
N PRO A 160 11.45 -29.88 -1.18
CA PRO A 160 11.29 -31.32 -1.34
C PRO A 160 10.01 -31.75 -0.62
N TRP A 161 8.92 -31.88 -1.38
CA TRP A 161 7.69 -32.52 -0.92
C TRP A 161 8.00 -34.00 -0.72
N GLY A 162 8.24 -34.40 0.54
CA GLY A 162 8.49 -35.79 0.89
C GLY A 162 7.36 -36.68 0.39
N GLY A 163 7.69 -37.66 -0.47
CA GLY A 163 6.85 -38.79 -0.84
C GLY A 163 7.05 -39.97 0.10
#